data_AF-A0A7C7U3U2-F1
#
_entry.id   AF-A0A7C7U3U2-F1
#
_cell.length_a   1.000
_cell.length_b   1.000
_cell.length_c   1.000
_cell.angle_alpha   90.00
_cell.angle_beta   90.00
_cell.angle_gamma   90.00
#
_symmetry.space_group_name_H-M   'P 1'
#
loop_
_entity.id
_entity.type
_entity.pdbx_description
1 polymer ?
#
loop_
_entity_poly.entity_id
_entity_poly.type
_entity_poly.pdbx_seq_one_letter_code
_entity_poly.pdbx_strand_id
1 'polypeptide(L)'
;MNLSNRDQSTDDIANFLHVLREYLTAHTELAAIFSQHADDEIPFSGIRALVGDDDRAVLFRLKEKSHALFRSRGIVTRAVRREALFDLAVGSLFHETMKLRETLYQREVYAPRVASLRKAADEESDALFREFDRILGKSISNLAEVVFEVRALLAQTRDQLRRLLVDRDQDRVVTRCLLSRREQVDATFPEGFSGLLEAMHGDFVTGLIEGARALLESAYFIEAAAALEEAGKSPAAPRAELEQLGLYAGGMQAVLDGDYKASLSRLEAWADLGASEPDFARLAAAALGRLGHLVENEEDGEVIARRATQLHVRLEAAVG
;
A
#
# COMPACT_ATOMS: atom_id res chain seq x y z
N MET A 1 23.24 5.52 18.17
CA MET A 1 21.85 5.25 17.76
C MET A 1 21.58 3.78 18.04
N ASN A 2 20.73 3.45 19.01
CA ASN A 2 20.56 2.09 19.54
C ASN A 2 19.94 1.17 18.47
N LEU A 3 20.51 -0.04 18.28
CA LEU A 3 19.97 -1.10 17.41
C LEU A 3 18.47 -1.36 17.67
N SER A 4 18.08 -1.33 18.94
CA SER A 4 16.69 -1.47 19.40
C SER A 4 15.71 -0.41 18.85
N ASN A 5 16.15 0.85 18.62
CA ASN A 5 15.30 1.88 18.02
C ASN A 5 15.20 1.74 16.49
N ARG A 6 16.22 1.16 15.84
CA ARG A 6 16.25 0.99 14.37
C ARG A 6 15.39 -0.19 13.92
N ASP A 7 15.42 -1.28 14.68
CA ASP A 7 14.56 -2.45 14.45
C ASP A 7 13.08 -2.09 14.66
N GLN A 8 12.76 -1.36 15.73
CA GLN A 8 11.39 -0.92 16.01
C GLN A 8 10.85 0.05 14.95
N SER A 9 11.70 0.94 14.41
CA SER A 9 11.33 1.82 13.30
C SER A 9 11.06 1.05 12.00
N THR A 10 11.79 -0.03 11.75
CA THR A 10 11.63 -0.86 10.53
C THR A 10 10.34 -1.68 10.61
N ASP A 11 10.07 -2.27 11.77
CA ASP A 11 8.82 -3.01 12.04
C ASP A 11 7.60 -2.10 11.97
N ASP A 12 7.69 -0.87 12.49
CA ASP A 12 6.62 0.13 12.40
C ASP A 12 6.27 0.48 10.95
N ILE A 13 7.29 0.70 10.11
CA ILE A 13 7.11 0.97 8.68
C ILE A 13 6.48 -0.24 7.98
N ALA A 14 6.97 -1.45 8.24
CA ALA A 14 6.41 -2.67 7.65
C ALA A 14 4.93 -2.88 8.04
N ASN A 15 4.59 -2.64 9.31
CA ASN A 15 3.22 -2.70 9.80
C ASN A 15 2.34 -1.60 9.18
N PHE A 16 2.85 -0.38 9.03
CA PHE A 16 2.13 0.70 8.35
C PHE A 16 1.84 0.36 6.89
N LEU A 17 2.81 -0.20 6.16
CA LEU A 17 2.61 -0.67 4.79
C LEU A 17 1.54 -1.76 4.72
N HIS A 18 1.46 -2.64 5.71
CA HIS A 18 0.40 -3.64 5.79
C HIS A 18 -0.97 -2.99 5.98
N VAL A 19 -1.09 -2.06 6.94
CA VAL A 19 -2.32 -1.28 7.16
C VAL A 19 -2.77 -0.55 5.89
N LEU A 20 -1.85 0.11 5.19
CA LEU A 20 -2.12 0.80 3.92
C LEU A 20 -2.71 -0.16 2.87
N ARG A 21 -2.10 -1.33 2.68
CA ARG A 21 -2.55 -2.32 1.68
C ARG A 21 -3.92 -2.90 2.01
N GLU A 22 -4.14 -3.26 3.27
CA GLU A 22 -5.43 -3.77 3.72
C GLU A 22 -6.52 -2.70 3.59
N TYR A 23 -6.21 -1.43 3.90
CA TYR A 23 -7.15 -0.33 3.71
C TYR A 23 -7.52 -0.11 2.24
N LEU A 24 -6.54 -0.04 1.34
CA LEU A 24 -6.79 0.11 -0.10
C LEU A 24 -7.65 -1.04 -0.65
N THR A 25 -7.41 -2.26 -0.18
CA THR A 25 -8.18 -3.46 -0.55
C THR A 25 -9.62 -3.34 -0.04
N ALA A 26 -9.80 -3.08 1.25
CA ALA A 26 -11.13 -2.93 1.86
C ALA A 26 -11.94 -1.79 1.21
N HIS A 27 -11.29 -0.66 0.90
CA HIS A 27 -11.94 0.46 0.21
C HIS A 27 -12.39 0.06 -1.19
N THR A 28 -11.51 -0.58 -1.97
CA THR A 28 -11.82 -1.04 -3.33
C THR A 28 -13.04 -1.97 -3.33
N GLU A 29 -13.05 -2.96 -2.43
CA GLU A 29 -14.11 -3.96 -2.37
C GLU A 29 -15.44 -3.38 -1.87
N LEU A 30 -15.43 -2.55 -0.82
CA LEU A 30 -16.63 -1.85 -0.35
C LEU A 30 -17.18 -0.90 -1.42
N ALA A 31 -16.32 -0.11 -2.05
CA ALA A 31 -16.73 0.82 -3.10
C ALA A 31 -17.33 0.09 -4.33
N ALA A 32 -16.78 -1.08 -4.69
CA ALA A 32 -17.34 -1.91 -5.76
C ALA A 32 -18.75 -2.40 -5.41
N ILE A 33 -18.96 -2.94 -4.21
CA ILE A 33 -20.30 -3.39 -3.77
C ILE A 33 -21.29 -2.22 -3.80
N PHE A 34 -20.87 -1.09 -3.23
CA PHE A 34 -21.69 0.10 -3.10
C PHE A 34 -21.97 0.86 -4.40
N SER A 35 -21.22 0.59 -5.47
CA SER A 35 -21.48 1.13 -6.81
C SER A 35 -22.30 0.18 -7.68
N GLN A 36 -22.22 -1.13 -7.44
CA GLN A 36 -22.94 -2.15 -8.21
C GLN A 36 -24.38 -2.37 -7.73
N HIS A 37 -24.69 -2.00 -6.48
CA HIS A 37 -25.97 -2.29 -5.87
C HIS A 37 -26.63 -1.02 -5.31
N ALA A 38 -27.95 -0.93 -5.45
CA ALA A 38 -28.76 -0.06 -4.62
C ALA A 38 -28.64 -0.50 -3.16
N ASP A 39 -28.82 0.43 -2.20
CA ASP A 39 -28.59 0.14 -0.78
C ASP A 39 -29.48 -1.00 -0.25
N ASP A 40 -30.68 -1.19 -0.80
CA ASP A 40 -31.62 -2.28 -0.48
C ASP A 40 -31.36 -3.58 -1.27
N GLU A 41 -30.43 -3.59 -2.22
CA GLU A 41 -30.09 -4.73 -3.07
C GLU A 41 -28.69 -5.30 -2.81
N ILE A 42 -27.94 -4.76 -1.85
CA ILE A 42 -26.60 -5.24 -1.50
C ILE A 42 -26.67 -6.71 -1.06
N PRO A 43 -25.91 -7.64 -1.68
CA PRO A 43 -25.97 -9.05 -1.33
C PRO A 43 -25.19 -9.36 -0.05
N PHE A 44 -25.75 -10.22 0.81
CA PHE A 44 -25.11 -10.72 2.02
C PHE A 44 -23.73 -11.33 1.75
N SER A 45 -23.59 -12.10 0.66
CA SER A 45 -22.33 -12.75 0.29
C SER A 45 -21.20 -11.74 0.04
N GLY A 46 -21.54 -10.57 -0.51
CA GLY A 46 -20.56 -9.50 -0.75
C GLY A 46 -19.98 -9.00 0.56
N ILE A 47 -20.83 -8.57 1.50
CA ILE A 47 -20.37 -8.04 2.79
C ILE A 47 -19.72 -9.12 3.67
N ARG A 48 -20.24 -10.37 3.65
CA ARG A 48 -19.69 -11.49 4.41
C ARG A 48 -18.22 -11.78 4.08
N ALA A 49 -17.80 -11.60 2.83
CA ALA A 49 -16.41 -11.82 2.43
C ALA A 49 -15.45 -10.77 3.03
N LEU A 50 -15.95 -9.58 3.32
CA LEU A 50 -15.14 -8.43 3.75
C LEU A 50 -14.95 -8.35 5.26
N VAL A 51 -15.95 -8.81 6.02
CA VAL A 51 -15.99 -8.65 7.47
C VAL A 51 -16.29 -9.97 8.17
N GLY A 52 -15.48 -10.25 9.20
CA GLY A 52 -15.30 -11.56 9.81
C GLY A 52 -14.69 -11.42 11.19
N ASP A 53 -14.67 -12.52 11.94
CA ASP A 53 -14.03 -12.60 13.25
C ASP A 53 -12.65 -13.28 13.18
N ASP A 54 -12.14 -13.48 11.96
CA ASP A 54 -10.86 -14.12 11.67
C ASP A 54 -10.09 -13.43 10.52
N ASP A 55 -8.87 -13.91 10.27
CA ASP A 55 -7.91 -13.35 9.32
C ASP A 55 -8.30 -13.50 7.85
N ARG A 56 -9.39 -14.21 7.53
CA ARG A 56 -9.90 -14.31 6.16
C ARG A 56 -10.53 -13.00 5.70
N ALA A 57 -11.10 -12.23 6.63
CA ALA A 57 -11.74 -10.96 6.36
C ALA A 57 -10.73 -9.80 6.33
N VAL A 58 -10.75 -9.01 5.24
CA VAL A 58 -9.88 -7.84 5.05
C VAL A 58 -10.03 -6.81 6.17
N LEU A 59 -11.26 -6.53 6.61
CA LEU A 59 -11.51 -5.55 7.67
C LEU A 59 -11.04 -6.05 9.04
N PHE A 60 -11.03 -7.37 9.27
CA PHE A 60 -10.47 -7.93 10.50
C PHE A 60 -8.95 -7.76 10.53
N ARG A 61 -8.25 -8.13 9.44
CA ARG A 61 -6.79 -7.92 9.33
C ARG A 61 -6.41 -6.45 9.49
N LEU A 62 -7.12 -5.56 8.80
CA LEU A 62 -6.93 -4.11 8.91
C LEU A 62 -7.06 -3.63 10.36
N LYS A 63 -8.14 -4.00 11.03
CA LYS A 63 -8.41 -3.64 12.44
C LYS A 63 -7.31 -4.14 13.36
N GLU A 64 -6.96 -5.43 13.31
CA GLU A 64 -5.96 -6.00 14.23
C GLU A 64 -4.58 -5.37 14.01
N LYS A 65 -4.21 -5.08 12.76
CA LYS A 65 -2.93 -4.44 12.43
C LYS A 65 -2.89 -2.97 12.82
N SER A 66 -4.00 -2.26 12.63
CA SER A 66 -4.15 -0.89 13.13
C SER A 66 -4.02 -0.85 14.65
N HIS A 67 -4.73 -1.72 15.38
CA HIS A 67 -4.67 -1.79 16.83
C HIS A 67 -3.24 -2.05 17.32
N ALA A 68 -2.55 -3.01 16.71
CA ALA A 68 -1.18 -3.35 17.07
C ALA A 68 -0.22 -2.15 16.87
N LEU A 69 -0.45 -1.36 15.82
CA LEU A 69 0.42 -0.24 15.47
C LEU A 69 0.15 1.02 16.32
N PHE A 70 -1.12 1.35 16.59
CA PHE A 70 -1.49 2.68 17.07
C PHE A 70 -2.09 2.76 18.49
N ARG A 71 -2.68 1.68 19.02
CA ARG A 71 -3.55 1.72 20.23
C ARG A 71 -2.87 2.18 21.52
N SER A 72 -1.55 2.06 21.61
CA SER A 72 -0.81 2.24 22.88
C SER A 72 0.11 3.48 22.92
N ARG A 73 0.06 4.35 21.90
CA ARG A 73 1.02 5.45 21.75
C ARG A 73 0.70 6.72 22.58
N GLY A 74 -0.37 6.71 23.38
CA GLY A 74 -0.84 7.89 24.13
C GLY A 74 -1.51 8.93 23.22
N ILE A 75 -1.58 10.21 23.65
CA ILE A 75 -2.17 11.32 22.87
C ILE A 75 -1.33 12.61 22.89
N VAL A 76 -0.03 12.47 23.19
CA VAL A 76 0.86 13.58 23.54
C VAL A 76 1.11 14.51 22.35
N THR A 77 1.38 13.96 21.18
CA THR A 77 1.69 14.74 19.97
C THR A 77 0.52 14.76 18.99
N ARG A 78 0.53 15.72 18.04
CA ARG A 78 -0.49 15.78 16.97
C ARG A 78 -0.46 14.53 16.10
N ALA A 79 0.73 14.03 15.75
CA ALA A 79 0.91 12.82 14.96
C ALA A 79 0.28 11.60 15.67
N VAL A 80 0.60 11.41 16.96
CA VAL A 80 0.03 10.32 17.77
C VAL A 80 -1.50 10.43 17.89
N ARG A 81 -2.07 11.65 18.02
CA ARG A 81 -3.52 11.83 18.00
C ARG A 81 -4.15 11.45 16.65
N ARG A 82 -3.47 11.73 15.54
CA ARG A 82 -3.93 11.32 14.20
C ARG A 82 -3.91 9.81 14.03
N GLU A 83 -2.87 9.14 14.54
CA GLU A 83 -2.75 7.69 14.58
C GLU A 83 -3.88 7.05 15.41
N ALA A 84 -4.12 7.56 16.62
CA ALA A 84 -5.20 7.06 17.49
C ALA A 84 -6.61 7.28 16.88
N LEU A 85 -6.85 8.42 16.22
CA LEU A 85 -8.11 8.67 15.52
C LEU A 85 -8.30 7.74 14.32
N PHE A 86 -7.24 7.44 13.59
CA PHE A 86 -7.29 6.46 12.50
C PHE A 86 -7.65 5.07 13.04
N ASP A 87 -7.04 4.66 14.15
CA ASP A 87 -7.32 3.38 14.81
C ASP A 87 -8.79 3.25 15.23
N LEU A 88 -9.33 4.29 15.85
CA LEU A 88 -10.73 4.35 16.23
C LEU A 88 -11.65 4.31 15.01
N ALA A 89 -11.32 5.05 13.95
CA ALA A 89 -12.12 5.07 12.72
C ALA A 89 -12.15 3.70 12.03
N VAL A 90 -11.02 3.00 11.96
CA VAL A 90 -10.94 1.61 11.47
C VAL A 90 -11.79 0.67 12.32
N GLY A 91 -11.71 0.76 13.64
CA GLY A 91 -12.53 -0.03 14.55
C GLY A 91 -14.03 0.22 14.35
N SER A 92 -14.42 1.48 14.21
CA SER A 92 -15.82 1.87 13.92
C SER A 92 -16.28 1.33 12.56
N LEU A 93 -15.47 1.47 11.50
CA LEU A 93 -15.78 0.93 10.17
C LEU A 93 -15.99 -0.59 10.22
N PHE A 94 -15.12 -1.31 10.93
CA PHE A 94 -15.27 -2.75 11.13
C PHE A 94 -16.60 -3.09 11.81
N HIS A 95 -16.93 -2.44 12.94
CA HIS A 95 -18.15 -2.71 13.68
C HIS A 95 -19.43 -2.36 12.91
N GLU A 96 -19.41 -1.26 12.15
CA GLU A 96 -20.57 -0.88 11.34
C GLU A 96 -20.76 -1.85 10.16
N THR A 97 -19.68 -2.31 9.55
CA THR A 97 -19.75 -3.33 8.50
C THR A 97 -20.22 -4.68 9.06
N MET A 98 -19.88 -5.04 10.31
CA MET A 98 -20.42 -6.21 11.00
C MET A 98 -21.94 -6.11 11.21
N LYS A 99 -22.46 -4.93 11.57
CA LYS A 99 -23.91 -4.69 11.68
C LYS A 99 -24.59 -4.80 10.31
N LEU A 100 -23.97 -4.27 9.26
CA LEU A 100 -24.46 -4.43 7.89
C LEU A 100 -24.55 -5.92 7.52
N ARG A 101 -23.49 -6.68 7.79
CA ARG A 101 -23.45 -8.14 7.57
C ARG A 101 -24.62 -8.83 8.25
N GLU A 102 -24.87 -8.52 9.53
CA GLU A 102 -25.95 -9.11 10.31
C GLU A 102 -27.33 -8.73 9.77
N THR A 103 -27.53 -7.46 9.39
CA THR A 103 -28.77 -6.97 8.79
C THR A 103 -29.09 -7.72 7.49
N LEU A 104 -28.09 -7.90 6.61
CA LEU A 104 -28.23 -8.64 5.36
C LEU A 104 -28.46 -10.14 5.60
N TYR A 105 -27.81 -10.73 6.59
CA TYR A 105 -28.04 -12.13 6.98
C TYR A 105 -29.49 -12.36 7.46
N GLN A 106 -30.01 -11.44 8.28
CA GLN A 106 -31.38 -11.50 8.74
C GLN A 106 -32.38 -11.43 7.58
N ARG A 107 -32.12 -10.57 6.60
CA ARG A 107 -32.95 -10.44 5.39
C ARG A 107 -32.89 -11.67 4.49
N GLU A 108 -31.70 -12.18 4.17
CA GLU A 108 -31.53 -13.21 3.15
C GLU A 108 -31.64 -14.64 3.67
N VAL A 109 -31.34 -14.88 4.95
CA VAL A 109 -31.30 -16.22 5.54
C VAL A 109 -32.41 -16.41 6.55
N TYR A 110 -32.57 -15.49 7.51
CA TYR A 110 -33.58 -15.65 8.56
C TYR A 110 -35.00 -15.40 8.07
N ALA A 111 -35.27 -14.33 7.33
CA ALA A 111 -36.64 -14.01 6.91
C ALA A 111 -37.29 -15.14 6.07
N PRO A 112 -36.60 -15.75 5.09
CA PRO A 112 -37.15 -16.91 4.37
C PRO A 112 -37.39 -18.12 5.29
N ARG A 113 -36.49 -18.36 6.26
CA ARG A 113 -36.63 -19.45 7.21
C ARG A 113 -37.83 -19.26 8.14
N VAL A 114 -38.03 -18.05 8.66
CA VAL A 114 -39.19 -17.68 9.49
C VAL A 114 -40.48 -17.84 8.69
N ALA A 115 -40.52 -17.35 7.45
CA ALA A 115 -41.67 -17.51 6.57
C ALA A 115 -42.00 -18.99 6.29
N SER A 116 -40.98 -19.82 6.09
CA SER A 116 -41.16 -21.27 5.91
C SER A 116 -41.69 -21.96 7.16
N LEU A 117 -41.17 -21.62 8.35
CA LEU A 117 -41.61 -22.21 9.62
C LEU A 117 -43.05 -21.80 9.95
N ARG A 118 -43.43 -20.55 9.68
CA ARG A 118 -44.80 -20.06 9.90
C ARG A 118 -45.85 -20.87 9.15
N LYS A 119 -45.55 -21.30 7.91
CA LYS A 119 -46.45 -22.13 7.11
C LYS A 119 -46.74 -23.51 7.72
N ALA A 120 -45.86 -23.98 8.60
CA ALA A 120 -45.96 -25.30 9.23
C ALA A 120 -46.27 -25.22 10.73
N ALA A 121 -46.49 -24.01 11.27
CA ALA A 121 -46.66 -23.79 12.69
C ALA A 121 -48.12 -23.89 13.15
N ASP A 122 -48.28 -24.16 14.44
CA ASP A 122 -49.54 -24.11 15.16
C ASP A 122 -49.80 -22.72 15.76
N GLU A 123 -51.02 -22.52 16.28
CA GLU A 123 -51.45 -21.25 16.90
C GLU A 123 -50.65 -20.92 18.17
N GLU A 124 -50.05 -21.91 18.85
CA GLU A 124 -49.23 -21.70 20.05
C GLU A 124 -47.96 -20.87 19.76
N SER A 125 -47.48 -20.90 18.52
CA SER A 125 -46.25 -20.22 18.09
C SER A 125 -46.46 -18.76 17.64
N ASP A 126 -47.71 -18.27 17.55
CA ASP A 126 -48.06 -16.96 16.96
C ASP A 126 -47.39 -15.76 17.64
N ALA A 127 -47.21 -15.81 18.96
CA ALA A 127 -46.56 -14.73 19.70
C ALA A 127 -45.09 -14.59 19.33
N LEU A 128 -44.39 -15.71 19.14
CA LEU A 128 -42.99 -15.73 18.72
C LEU A 128 -42.82 -15.23 17.29
N PHE A 129 -43.73 -15.61 16.40
CA PHE A 129 -43.74 -15.12 15.02
C PHE A 129 -43.95 -13.61 14.91
N ARG A 130 -44.82 -13.02 15.74
CA ARG A 130 -44.97 -11.57 15.83
C ARG A 130 -43.69 -10.87 16.27
N GLU A 131 -42.93 -11.48 17.19
CA GLU A 131 -41.65 -10.93 17.62
C GLU A 131 -40.59 -11.01 16.52
N PHE A 132 -40.54 -12.11 15.75
CA PHE A 132 -39.67 -12.19 14.57
C PHE A 132 -40.01 -11.13 13.52
N ASP A 133 -41.29 -10.90 13.22
CA ASP A 133 -41.70 -9.85 12.28
C ASP A 133 -41.25 -8.46 12.74
N ARG A 134 -41.36 -8.19 14.04
CA ARG A 134 -40.92 -6.93 14.65
C ARG A 134 -39.41 -6.72 14.48
N ILE A 135 -38.61 -7.76 14.76
CA ILE A 135 -37.15 -7.71 14.66
C ILE A 135 -36.72 -7.56 13.20
N LEU A 136 -37.24 -8.42 12.31
CA LEU A 136 -36.91 -8.40 10.87
C LEU A 136 -37.34 -7.08 10.21
N GLY A 137 -38.54 -6.59 10.54
CA GLY A 137 -39.04 -5.31 10.03
C GLY A 137 -38.14 -4.14 10.42
N LYS A 138 -37.70 -4.08 11.69
CA LYS A 138 -36.76 -3.05 12.16
C LYS A 138 -35.38 -3.16 11.49
N SER A 139 -34.90 -4.38 11.30
CA SER A 139 -33.60 -4.63 10.66
C SER A 139 -33.60 -4.12 9.21
N ILE A 140 -34.64 -4.46 8.44
CA ILE A 140 -34.80 -4.04 7.05
C ILE A 140 -34.99 -2.52 6.95
N SER A 141 -35.80 -1.91 7.82
CA SER A 141 -36.01 -0.46 7.80
C SER A 141 -34.73 0.35 8.06
N ASN A 142 -33.77 -0.24 8.77
CA ASN A 142 -32.52 0.41 9.14
C ASN A 142 -31.39 0.15 8.14
N LEU A 143 -31.60 -0.68 7.11
CA LEU A 143 -30.53 -1.07 6.19
C LEU A 143 -29.89 0.15 5.49
N ALA A 144 -30.70 1.08 4.98
CA ALA A 144 -30.21 2.28 4.33
C ALA A 144 -29.37 3.17 5.27
N GLU A 145 -29.77 3.28 6.54
CA GLU A 145 -29.03 4.02 7.56
C GLU A 145 -27.67 3.36 7.83
N VAL A 146 -27.63 2.04 8.02
CA VAL A 146 -26.38 1.30 8.24
C VAL A 146 -25.44 1.43 7.03
N VAL A 147 -25.96 1.33 5.80
CA VAL A 147 -25.17 1.51 4.58
C VAL A 147 -24.59 2.94 4.52
N PHE A 148 -25.41 3.94 4.83
CA PHE A 148 -24.96 5.33 4.91
C PHE A 148 -23.83 5.51 5.94
N GLU A 149 -23.96 4.94 7.13
CA GLU A 149 -22.94 5.02 8.17
C GLU A 149 -21.62 4.35 7.75
N VAL A 150 -21.67 3.17 7.09
CA VAL A 150 -20.48 2.51 6.55
C VAL A 150 -19.81 3.39 5.48
N ARG A 151 -20.57 3.98 4.55
CA ARG A 151 -20.02 4.89 3.52
C ARG A 151 -19.35 6.12 4.15
N ALA A 152 -20.01 6.72 5.14
CA ALA A 152 -19.48 7.88 5.85
C ALA A 152 -18.18 7.53 6.59
N LEU A 153 -18.15 6.42 7.34
CA LEU A 153 -16.96 5.95 8.04
C LEU A 153 -15.83 5.59 7.08
N LEU A 154 -16.13 4.96 5.94
CA LEU A 154 -15.14 4.64 4.92
C LEU A 154 -14.45 5.93 4.41
N ALA A 155 -15.23 6.95 4.05
CA ALA A 155 -14.72 8.24 3.59
C ALA A 155 -13.91 8.98 4.68
N GLN A 156 -14.39 9.02 5.93
CA GLN A 156 -13.67 9.67 7.02
C GLN A 156 -12.36 8.95 7.36
N THR A 157 -12.36 7.61 7.31
CA THR A 157 -11.16 6.79 7.53
C THR A 157 -10.13 7.03 6.42
N ARG A 158 -10.57 7.19 5.16
CA ARG A 158 -9.70 7.55 4.03
C ARG A 158 -9.02 8.89 4.27
N ASP A 159 -9.80 9.91 4.62
CA ASP A 159 -9.27 11.27 4.82
C ASP A 159 -8.29 11.31 5.99
N GLN A 160 -8.49 10.45 6.98
CA GLN A 160 -7.57 10.28 8.08
C GLN A 160 -6.29 9.53 7.66
N LEU A 161 -6.39 8.46 6.85
CA LEU A 161 -5.22 7.78 6.27
C LEU A 161 -4.39 8.74 5.42
N ARG A 162 -5.04 9.55 4.57
CA ARG A 162 -4.40 10.58 3.76
C ARG A 162 -3.52 11.49 4.61
N ARG A 163 -3.99 11.92 5.78
CA ARG A 163 -3.19 12.76 6.69
C ARG A 163 -1.99 12.02 7.26
N LEU A 164 -2.12 10.72 7.55
CA LEU A 164 -1.00 9.89 7.99
C LEU A 164 0.04 9.69 6.89
N LEU A 165 -0.40 9.57 5.63
CA LEU A 165 0.51 9.48 4.47
C LEU A 165 1.30 10.78 4.29
N VAL A 166 0.65 11.94 4.38
CA VAL A 166 1.32 13.25 4.29
C VAL A 166 2.36 13.44 5.41
N ASP A 167 2.08 12.95 6.62
CA ASP A 167 3.04 13.01 7.73
C ASP A 167 4.23 12.03 7.57
N ARG A 168 4.24 11.21 6.51
CA ARG A 168 5.24 10.18 6.20
C ARG A 168 5.93 10.42 4.85
N ASP A 169 6.07 11.68 4.47
CA ASP A 169 6.79 12.12 3.27
C ASP A 169 8.24 11.58 3.21
N GLN A 170 8.90 11.43 4.35
CA GLN A 170 10.26 10.90 4.44
C GLN A 170 10.34 9.36 4.31
N ASP A 171 9.22 8.63 4.43
CA ASP A 171 9.20 7.17 4.32
C ASP A 171 9.08 6.74 2.85
N ARG A 172 10.18 6.78 2.08
CA ARG A 172 10.16 6.47 0.62
C ARG A 172 9.49 5.15 0.25
N VAL A 173 9.58 4.14 1.12
CA VAL A 173 8.93 2.83 0.92
C VAL A 173 7.39 2.91 0.92
N VAL A 174 6.81 3.93 1.57
CA VAL A 174 5.38 4.27 1.49
C VAL A 174 5.06 4.79 0.09
N THR A 175 5.85 5.75 -0.42
CA THR A 175 5.72 6.27 -1.78
C THR A 175 5.80 5.16 -2.82
N ARG A 176 6.75 4.24 -2.67
CA ARG A 176 6.84 3.04 -3.52
C ARG A 176 5.58 2.16 -3.44
N CYS A 177 5.04 1.94 -2.24
CA CYS A 177 3.82 1.16 -2.09
C CYS A 177 2.65 1.81 -2.84
N LEU A 178 2.54 3.14 -2.80
CA LEU A 178 1.54 3.88 -3.57
C LEU A 178 1.76 3.72 -5.07
N LEU A 179 3.01 3.84 -5.56
CA LEU A 179 3.35 3.61 -6.97
C LEU A 179 2.90 2.24 -7.46
N SER A 180 3.22 1.18 -6.71
CA SER A 180 2.84 -0.20 -7.06
C SER A 180 1.33 -0.47 -7.04
N ARG A 181 0.54 0.47 -6.52
CA ARG A 181 -0.91 0.37 -6.35
C ARG A 181 -1.64 1.58 -6.93
N ARG A 182 -1.08 2.21 -7.97
CA ARG A 182 -1.61 3.45 -8.56
C ARG A 182 -3.11 3.40 -8.80
N GLU A 183 -3.62 2.35 -9.44
CA GLU A 183 -5.06 2.21 -9.73
C GLU A 183 -5.93 2.20 -8.46
N GLN A 184 -5.49 1.50 -7.40
CA GLN A 184 -6.21 1.50 -6.13
C GLN A 184 -6.13 2.86 -5.44
N VAL A 185 -5.01 3.56 -5.55
CA VAL A 185 -4.84 4.91 -5.02
C VAL A 185 -5.77 5.88 -5.74
N ASP A 186 -5.82 5.83 -7.07
CA ASP A 186 -6.72 6.64 -7.91
C ASP A 186 -8.20 6.40 -7.57
N ALA A 187 -8.59 5.14 -7.32
CA ALA A 187 -9.95 4.79 -6.91
C ALA A 187 -10.26 5.18 -5.45
N THR A 188 -9.24 5.29 -4.60
CA THR A 188 -9.43 5.55 -3.16
C THR A 188 -9.48 7.04 -2.87
N PHE A 189 -8.49 7.81 -3.34
CA PHE A 189 -8.31 9.21 -2.98
C PHE A 189 -8.93 10.13 -4.04
N PRO A 190 -9.78 11.12 -3.65
CA PRO A 190 -10.41 12.03 -4.62
C PRO A 190 -9.42 12.81 -5.49
N GLU A 191 -8.24 13.15 -4.98
CA GLU A 191 -7.18 13.83 -5.72
C GLU A 191 -6.33 12.89 -6.61
N GLY A 192 -6.62 11.59 -6.55
CA GLY A 192 -5.88 10.54 -7.23
C GLY A 192 -4.43 10.39 -6.75
N PHE A 193 -3.68 9.55 -7.45
CA PHE A 193 -2.28 9.28 -7.18
C PHE A 193 -1.41 10.54 -7.32
N SER A 194 -1.64 11.33 -8.37
CA SER A 194 -0.87 12.56 -8.62
C SER A 194 -1.03 13.57 -7.49
N GLY A 195 -2.27 13.90 -7.13
CA GLY A 195 -2.55 14.87 -6.08
C GLY A 195 -2.12 14.38 -4.69
N LEU A 196 -2.13 13.06 -4.45
CA LEU A 196 -1.61 12.50 -3.20
C LEU A 196 -0.09 12.64 -3.10
N LEU A 197 0.65 12.40 -4.19
CA LEU A 197 2.10 12.63 -4.21
C LEU A 197 2.44 14.11 -4.02
N GLU A 198 1.72 15.02 -4.66
CA GLU A 198 1.88 16.47 -4.44
C GLU A 198 1.62 16.84 -2.98
N ALA A 199 0.59 16.26 -2.35
CA ALA A 199 0.28 16.52 -0.96
C ALA A 199 1.36 15.99 0.01
N MET A 200 2.03 14.89 -0.33
CA MET A 200 3.11 14.30 0.49
C MET A 200 4.43 15.05 0.28
N HIS A 201 4.82 15.27 -0.98
CA HIS A 201 6.19 15.70 -1.34
C HIS A 201 6.29 17.16 -1.78
N GLY A 202 5.18 17.89 -1.80
CA GLY A 202 5.10 19.27 -2.27
C GLY A 202 4.86 19.39 -3.78
N ASP A 203 5.33 18.42 -4.57
CA ASP A 203 5.06 18.31 -6.00
C ASP A 203 5.12 16.86 -6.52
N PHE A 204 4.50 16.62 -7.68
CA PHE A 204 4.39 15.30 -8.28
C PHE A 204 5.73 14.71 -8.75
N VAL A 205 6.62 15.55 -9.30
CA VAL A 205 7.92 15.11 -9.86
C VAL A 205 8.82 14.63 -8.74
N THR A 206 8.90 15.37 -7.64
CA THR A 206 9.63 14.97 -6.43
C THR A 206 9.10 13.64 -5.89
N GLY A 207 7.77 13.48 -5.80
CA GLY A 207 7.17 12.22 -5.37
C GLY A 207 7.53 11.02 -6.26
N LEU A 208 7.57 11.20 -7.59
CA LEU A 208 8.01 10.14 -8.51
C LEU A 208 9.49 9.78 -8.31
N ILE A 209 10.36 10.78 -8.09
CA ILE A 209 11.80 10.56 -7.85
C ILE A 209 12.01 9.80 -6.54
N GLU A 210 11.34 10.19 -5.45
CA GLU A 210 11.44 9.49 -4.15
C GLU A 210 10.91 8.05 -4.24
N GLY A 211 9.84 7.84 -5.01
CA GLY A 211 9.34 6.51 -5.30
C GLY A 211 10.31 5.67 -6.15
N ALA A 212 10.95 6.27 -7.16
CA ALA A 212 11.98 5.63 -7.97
C ALA A 212 13.18 5.22 -7.12
N ARG A 213 13.66 6.09 -6.22
CA ARG A 213 14.73 5.76 -5.27
C ARG A 213 14.40 4.52 -4.43
N ALA A 214 13.20 4.45 -3.84
CA ALA A 214 12.79 3.26 -3.08
C ALA A 214 12.64 1.99 -3.95
N LEU A 215 12.35 2.12 -5.25
CA LEU A 215 12.36 0.99 -6.19
C LEU A 215 13.80 0.53 -6.46
N LEU A 216 14.73 1.47 -6.68
CA LEU A 216 16.16 1.20 -6.86
C LEU A 216 16.79 0.51 -5.65
N GLU A 217 16.48 0.98 -4.44
CA GLU A 217 16.91 0.38 -3.17
C GLU A 217 16.47 -1.09 -3.04
N SER A 218 15.44 -1.51 -3.76
CA SER A 218 14.89 -2.88 -3.73
C SER A 218 15.01 -3.61 -5.07
N ALA A 219 15.91 -3.16 -5.93
CA ALA A 219 16.24 -3.80 -7.21
C ALA A 219 15.07 -3.93 -8.22
N TYR A 220 14.06 -3.07 -8.13
CA TYR A 220 12.99 -2.94 -9.13
C TYR A 220 13.38 -1.90 -10.18
N PHE A 221 14.41 -2.20 -10.98
CA PHE A 221 15.06 -1.21 -11.85
C PHE A 221 14.21 -0.78 -13.05
N ILE A 222 13.37 -1.68 -13.59
CA ILE A 222 12.49 -1.39 -14.72
C ILE A 222 11.40 -0.40 -14.28
N GLU A 223 10.76 -0.66 -13.14
CA GLU A 223 9.73 0.19 -12.57
C GLU A 223 10.30 1.53 -12.13
N ALA A 224 11.51 1.55 -11.56
CA ALA A 224 12.21 2.79 -11.25
C ALA A 224 12.45 3.63 -12.50
N ALA A 225 12.94 3.02 -13.59
CA ALA A 225 13.16 3.71 -14.86
C ALA A 225 11.85 4.28 -15.43
N ALA A 226 10.74 3.55 -15.36
CA ALA A 226 9.43 4.04 -15.79
C ALA A 226 8.96 5.26 -14.98
N ALA A 227 9.16 5.26 -13.66
CA ALA A 227 8.83 6.40 -12.80
C ALA A 227 9.71 7.63 -13.12
N LEU A 228 11.00 7.43 -13.38
CA LEU A 228 11.93 8.50 -13.78
C LEU A 228 11.59 9.07 -15.16
N GLU A 229 11.19 8.23 -16.11
CA GLU A 229 10.71 8.67 -17.43
C GLU A 229 9.45 9.53 -17.29
N GLU A 230 8.49 9.10 -16.46
CA GLU A 230 7.29 9.88 -16.17
C GLU A 230 7.63 11.23 -15.53
N ALA A 231 8.53 11.26 -14.55
CA ALA A 231 9.04 12.50 -13.95
C ALA A 231 9.68 13.42 -15.01
N GLY A 232 10.42 12.83 -15.95
CA GLY A 232 11.05 13.52 -17.08
C GLY A 232 10.09 14.11 -18.11
N LYS A 233 8.79 13.84 -18.05
CA LYS A 233 7.79 14.50 -18.92
C LYS A 233 7.52 15.95 -18.50
N SER A 234 7.81 16.30 -17.24
CA SER A 234 7.66 17.67 -16.75
C SER A 234 8.75 18.61 -17.31
N PRO A 235 8.40 19.84 -17.75
CA PRO A 235 9.39 20.84 -18.14
C PRO A 235 10.30 21.27 -16.97
N ALA A 236 9.80 21.21 -15.73
CA ALA A 236 10.54 21.60 -14.52
C ALA A 236 11.38 20.45 -13.93
N ALA A 237 11.44 19.30 -14.61
CA ALA A 237 12.12 18.12 -14.10
C ALA A 237 13.63 18.33 -13.90
N PRO A 238 14.23 17.84 -12.79
CA PRO A 238 15.66 17.95 -12.53
C PRO A 238 16.44 16.97 -13.44
N ARG A 239 16.73 17.39 -14.68
CA ARG A 239 17.29 16.54 -15.74
C ARG A 239 18.57 15.80 -15.34
N ALA A 240 19.49 16.47 -14.66
CA ALA A 240 20.75 15.87 -14.23
C ALA A 240 20.54 14.73 -13.20
N GLU A 241 19.61 14.91 -12.26
CA GLU A 241 19.27 13.89 -11.27
C GLU A 241 18.58 12.69 -11.93
N LEU A 242 17.62 12.95 -12.83
CA LEU A 242 16.93 11.88 -13.58
C LEU A 242 17.90 11.08 -14.46
N GLU A 243 18.86 11.74 -15.12
CA GLU A 243 19.91 11.08 -15.90
C GLU A 243 20.80 10.20 -15.02
N GLN A 244 21.23 10.73 -13.87
CA GLN A 244 22.05 9.98 -12.92
C GLN A 244 21.33 8.72 -12.42
N LEU A 245 20.08 8.85 -11.96
CA LEU A 245 19.28 7.71 -11.49
C LEU A 245 18.95 6.72 -12.63
N GLY A 246 18.71 7.22 -13.84
CA GLY A 246 18.45 6.40 -15.02
C GLY A 246 19.65 5.55 -15.44
N LEU A 247 20.86 6.12 -15.40
CA LEU A 247 22.10 5.38 -15.67
C LEU A 247 22.34 4.28 -14.62
N TYR A 248 22.11 4.56 -13.34
CA TYR A 248 22.19 3.55 -12.29
C TYR A 248 21.16 2.44 -12.52
N ALA A 249 19.89 2.79 -12.75
CA ALA A 249 18.81 1.83 -13.00
C ALA A 249 19.13 0.90 -14.18
N GLY A 250 19.50 1.49 -15.33
CA GLY A 250 19.82 0.73 -16.53
C GLY A 250 21.12 -0.07 -16.43
N GLY A 251 22.09 0.41 -15.66
CA GLY A 251 23.32 -0.32 -15.36
C GLY A 251 23.05 -1.57 -14.52
N MET A 252 22.32 -1.41 -13.41
CA MET A 252 21.98 -2.52 -12.52
C MET A 252 21.01 -3.51 -13.15
N GLN A 253 20.05 -3.06 -13.97
CA GLN A 253 19.20 -3.97 -14.74
C GLN A 253 20.02 -4.82 -15.71
N ALA A 254 20.99 -4.22 -16.41
CA ALA A 254 21.86 -4.95 -17.32
C ALA A 254 22.74 -6.00 -16.59
N VAL A 255 23.09 -5.79 -15.32
CA VAL A 255 23.71 -6.85 -14.49
C VAL A 255 22.77 -8.04 -14.33
N LEU A 256 21.49 -7.81 -14.06
CA LEU A 256 20.50 -8.88 -13.89
C LEU A 256 20.23 -9.63 -15.20
N ASP A 257 20.25 -8.92 -16.33
CA ASP A 257 20.02 -9.48 -17.65
C ASP A 257 21.23 -10.23 -18.23
N GLY A 258 22.40 -10.14 -17.57
CA GLY A 258 23.66 -10.72 -18.05
C GLY A 258 24.38 -9.89 -19.12
N ASP A 259 23.89 -8.68 -19.44
CA ASP A 259 24.58 -7.76 -20.35
C ASP A 259 25.63 -6.93 -19.58
N TYR A 260 26.72 -7.60 -19.20
CA TYR A 260 27.75 -7.01 -18.37
C TYR A 260 28.50 -5.85 -19.06
N LYS A 261 28.60 -5.88 -20.39
CA LYS A 261 29.22 -4.81 -21.17
C LYS A 261 28.40 -3.52 -21.08
N ALA A 262 27.09 -3.62 -21.30
CA ALA A 262 26.21 -2.46 -21.18
C ALA A 262 26.08 -1.97 -19.73
N SER A 263 26.05 -2.90 -18.77
CA SER A 263 26.10 -2.57 -17.33
C SER A 263 27.30 -1.68 -17.01
N LEU A 264 28.52 -2.12 -17.36
CA LEU A 264 29.74 -1.40 -17.06
C LEU A 264 29.74 -0.01 -17.69
N SER A 265 29.37 0.10 -18.96
CA SER A 265 29.31 1.41 -19.63
C SER A 265 28.34 2.38 -18.96
N ARG A 266 27.18 1.91 -18.48
CA ARG A 266 26.20 2.75 -17.77
C ARG A 266 26.64 3.11 -16.36
N LEU A 267 27.18 2.16 -15.61
CA LEU A 267 27.65 2.40 -14.24
C LEU A 267 28.94 3.24 -14.21
N GLU A 268 29.81 3.15 -15.20
CA GLU A 268 30.94 4.07 -15.39
C GLU A 268 30.44 5.50 -15.63
N ALA A 269 29.50 5.68 -16.57
CA ALA A 269 28.89 6.99 -16.83
C ALA A 269 28.19 7.56 -15.59
N TRP A 270 27.45 6.73 -14.85
CA TRP A 270 26.84 7.12 -13.58
C TRP A 270 27.87 7.55 -12.52
N ALA A 271 28.99 6.81 -12.41
CA ALA A 271 30.07 7.14 -11.49
C ALA A 271 30.79 8.45 -11.89
N ASP A 272 30.94 8.71 -13.19
CA ASP A 272 31.53 9.94 -13.71
C ASP A 272 30.67 11.18 -13.42
N LEU A 273 29.34 11.01 -13.28
CA LEU A 273 28.42 12.05 -12.77
C LEU A 273 28.48 12.23 -11.24
N GLY A 274 29.36 11.51 -10.55
CA GLY A 274 29.68 11.73 -9.14
C GLY A 274 28.97 10.84 -8.13
N ALA A 275 28.34 9.72 -8.55
CA ALA A 275 27.74 8.68 -7.69
C ALA A 275 27.19 9.20 -6.33
N SER A 276 26.23 10.12 -6.41
CA SER A 276 25.87 11.02 -5.31
C SER A 276 25.22 10.35 -4.09
N GLU A 277 24.76 9.11 -4.23
CA GLU A 277 24.08 8.35 -3.17
C GLU A 277 24.95 7.16 -2.71
N PRO A 278 25.55 7.23 -1.49
CA PRO A 278 26.48 6.21 -1.00
C PRO A 278 25.91 4.79 -0.94
N ASP A 279 24.60 4.66 -0.69
CA ASP A 279 23.94 3.36 -0.65
C ASP A 279 23.86 2.72 -2.04
N PHE A 280 23.61 3.51 -3.09
CA PHE A 280 23.68 3.03 -4.47
C PHE A 280 25.10 2.67 -4.88
N ALA A 281 26.11 3.45 -4.47
CA ALA A 281 27.52 3.13 -4.69
C ALA A 281 27.89 1.78 -4.06
N ARG A 282 27.45 1.53 -2.81
CA ARG A 282 27.67 0.25 -2.13
C ARG A 282 26.98 -0.92 -2.84
N LEU A 283 25.73 -0.75 -3.28
CA LEU A 283 24.97 -1.78 -4.00
C LEU A 283 25.61 -2.12 -5.36
N ALA A 284 25.99 -1.11 -6.14
CA ALA A 284 26.70 -1.30 -7.40
C ALA A 284 28.07 -1.95 -7.19
N ALA A 285 28.85 -1.49 -6.21
CA ALA A 285 30.14 -2.10 -5.87
C ALA A 285 29.97 -3.59 -5.52
N ALA A 286 28.97 -3.94 -4.69
CA ALA A 286 28.69 -5.33 -4.33
C ALA A 286 28.29 -6.20 -5.53
N ALA A 287 27.53 -5.65 -6.48
CA ALA A 287 27.17 -6.34 -7.72
C ALA A 287 28.40 -6.58 -8.62
N LEU A 288 29.21 -5.54 -8.83
CA LEU A 288 30.43 -5.60 -9.65
C LEU A 288 31.48 -6.57 -9.08
N GLY A 289 31.60 -6.65 -7.76
CA GLY A 289 32.53 -7.57 -7.10
C GLY A 289 32.26 -9.05 -7.40
N ARG A 290 31.05 -9.40 -7.86
CA ARG A 290 30.69 -10.77 -8.26
C ARG A 290 30.91 -11.06 -9.74
N LEU A 291 31.09 -10.02 -10.58
CA LEU A 291 31.16 -10.19 -12.04
C LEU A 291 32.35 -11.02 -12.49
N GLY A 292 33.49 -10.94 -11.79
CA GLY A 292 34.70 -11.67 -12.17
C GLY A 292 34.48 -13.17 -12.35
N HIS A 293 33.66 -13.78 -11.49
CA HIS A 293 33.31 -15.21 -11.58
C HIS A 293 32.25 -15.51 -12.64
N LEU A 294 31.36 -14.54 -12.94
CA LEU A 294 30.26 -14.75 -13.88
C LEU A 294 30.72 -14.76 -15.34
N VAL A 295 31.85 -14.11 -15.62
CA VAL A 295 32.36 -13.94 -17.00
C VAL A 295 33.58 -14.79 -17.33
N GLU A 296 34.00 -15.72 -16.45
CA GLU A 296 35.23 -16.53 -16.64
C GLU A 296 35.28 -17.32 -17.96
N ASN A 297 34.11 -17.64 -18.52
CA ASN A 297 33.97 -18.42 -19.75
C ASN A 297 33.48 -17.59 -20.95
N GLU A 298 33.38 -16.27 -20.82
CA GLU A 298 32.98 -15.39 -21.92
C GLU A 298 34.18 -14.97 -22.77
N GLU A 299 33.96 -14.77 -24.08
CA GLU A 299 34.98 -14.35 -25.04
C GLU A 299 35.66 -13.03 -24.63
N ASP A 300 34.89 -12.10 -24.06
CA ASP A 300 35.36 -10.79 -23.55
C ASP A 300 35.59 -10.79 -22.02
N GLY A 301 35.57 -11.97 -21.37
CA GLY A 301 35.49 -12.11 -19.92
C GLY A 301 36.59 -11.40 -19.14
N GLU A 302 37.85 -11.53 -19.58
CA GLU A 302 38.99 -10.88 -18.92
C GLU A 302 38.90 -9.34 -18.95
N VAL A 303 38.38 -8.78 -20.05
CA VAL A 303 38.23 -7.33 -20.21
C VAL A 303 37.11 -6.82 -19.31
N ILE A 304 35.98 -7.55 -19.29
CA ILE A 304 34.82 -7.24 -18.44
C ILE A 304 35.23 -7.31 -16.96
N ALA A 305 35.91 -8.38 -16.54
CA ALA A 305 36.39 -8.55 -15.16
C ALA A 305 37.31 -7.41 -14.73
N ARG A 306 38.27 -7.02 -15.57
CA ARG A 306 39.21 -5.92 -15.27
C ARG A 306 38.49 -4.58 -15.09
N ARG A 307 37.55 -4.25 -15.99
CA ARG A 307 36.74 -3.03 -15.89
C ARG A 307 35.87 -3.04 -14.63
N ALA A 308 35.22 -4.17 -14.34
CA ALA A 308 34.41 -4.33 -13.13
C ALA A 308 35.24 -4.12 -11.86
N THR A 309 36.45 -4.68 -11.77
CA THR A 309 37.35 -4.45 -10.63
C THR A 309 37.74 -2.99 -10.49
N GLN A 310 38.10 -2.31 -11.59
CA GLN A 310 38.45 -0.88 -11.55
C GLN A 310 37.27 -0.02 -11.07
N LEU A 311 36.06 -0.27 -11.58
CA LEU A 311 34.88 0.46 -11.17
C LEU A 311 34.48 0.15 -9.71
N HIS A 312 34.56 -1.11 -9.28
CA HIS A 312 34.33 -1.51 -7.89
C HIS A 312 35.21 -0.72 -6.91
N VAL A 313 36.52 -0.64 -7.17
CA VAL A 313 37.45 0.13 -6.33
C VAL A 313 37.10 1.63 -6.29
N ARG A 314 36.69 2.21 -7.43
CA ARG A 314 36.27 3.61 -7.51
C ARG A 314 35.02 3.87 -6.66
N LEU A 315 34.04 2.98 -6.71
CA LEU A 315 32.78 3.13 -5.97
C LEU A 315 32.99 2.93 -4.46
N GLU A 316 33.80 1.95 -4.04
CA GLU A 316 34.17 1.78 -2.63
C GLU A 316 34.87 3.03 -2.07
N ALA A 317 35.78 3.63 -2.85
CA ALA A 317 36.46 4.87 -2.45
C ALA A 317 35.53 6.09 -2.35
N ALA A 318 34.38 6.08 -3.03
CA ALA A 318 33.37 7.14 -2.94
C ALA A 318 32.44 7.00 -1.71
N VAL A 319 32.40 5.82 -1.08
CA VAL A 319 31.56 5.52 0.09
C VAL A 319 32.30 5.75 1.43
N GLY A 320 33.64 5.71 1.41
CA GLY A 320 34.51 5.90 2.59
C GLY A 320 34.85 7.34 2.90
#